data_AF-A0A355FNS1-F1
#
_entry.id   AF-A0A355FNS1-F1
#
_cell.length_a   1.000
_cell.length_b   1.000
_cell.length_c   1.000
_cell.angle_alpha   90.00
_cell.angle_beta   90.00
_cell.angle_gamma   90.00
#
_symmetry.space_group_name_H-M   'P 1'
#
loop_
_entity.id
_entity.type
_entity.pdbx_description
1 polymer ?
#
loop_
_entity_poly.entity_id
_entity_poly.type
_entity_poly.pdbx_seq_one_letter_code
_entity_poly.pdbx_strand_id
1 'polypeptide(L)'
;KAKTDLPVMYRYETFAKNNSLYNTPPTFSIYMVSLVLKWLEDQGGVEAIHKQNQAKAALIYDEIDHSNGFYRGHAEKDSRSLMNITFRLPSDELEQQFVREATDQGLVGLKGHRSVGGLRASIYNAMPNEGCKALAAFMKDFMKQNR
;
A
#
# COMPACT_ATOMS: atom_id res chain seq x y z
N LYS A 1 25.28 25.38 -9.23
CA LYS A 1 26.49 24.56 -9.50
C LYS A 1 26.59 23.49 -8.41
N ALA A 2 26.98 22.26 -8.75
CA ALA A 2 27.16 21.21 -7.75
C ALA A 2 28.26 21.59 -6.74
N LYS A 3 28.08 21.21 -5.47
CA LYS A 3 29.09 21.41 -4.42
C LYS A 3 30.35 20.60 -4.73
N THR A 4 31.52 21.23 -4.66
CA THR A 4 32.81 20.62 -5.03
C THR A 4 33.41 19.76 -3.90
N ASP A 5 32.94 19.93 -2.68
CA ASP A 5 33.38 19.28 -1.44
C ASP A 5 32.52 18.08 -1.02
N LEU A 6 31.52 17.69 -1.83
CA LEU A 6 30.60 16.60 -1.49
C LEU A 6 31.34 15.25 -1.45
N PRO A 7 31.13 14.36 -0.47
CA PRO A 7 31.72 13.02 -0.49
C PRO A 7 31.31 12.22 -1.74
N VAL A 8 32.21 11.38 -2.25
CA VAL A 8 32.05 10.68 -3.55
C VAL A 8 30.76 9.86 -3.63
N MET A 9 30.36 9.21 -2.53
CA MET A 9 29.14 8.39 -2.42
C MET A 9 27.84 9.20 -2.48
N TYR A 10 27.88 10.52 -2.35
CA TYR A 10 26.69 11.38 -2.49
C TYR A 10 26.63 12.14 -3.82
N ARG A 11 27.61 11.94 -4.72
CA ARG A 11 27.66 12.57 -6.03
C ARG A 11 26.94 11.69 -7.06
N TYR A 12 25.81 12.16 -7.59
CA TYR A 12 25.10 11.46 -8.68
C TYR A 12 25.99 11.22 -9.91
N GLU A 13 26.88 12.16 -10.24
CA GLU A 13 27.83 12.04 -11.36
C GLU A 13 28.72 10.79 -11.24
N THR A 14 29.13 10.42 -10.02
CA THR A 14 29.92 9.20 -9.76
C THR A 14 29.16 7.98 -10.26
N PHE A 15 27.90 7.81 -9.85
CA PHE A 15 27.11 6.65 -10.24
C PHE A 15 26.73 6.71 -11.72
N ALA A 16 26.38 7.88 -12.26
CA ALA A 16 26.05 8.03 -13.67
C ALA A 16 27.23 7.65 -14.60
N LYS A 17 28.45 8.08 -14.29
CA LYS A 17 29.66 7.74 -15.07
C LYS A 17 30.05 6.26 -14.98
N ASN A 18 29.66 5.59 -13.91
CA ASN A 18 30.00 4.18 -13.66
C ASN A 18 28.79 3.24 -13.86
N ASN A 19 27.69 3.69 -14.49
CA ASN A 19 26.46 2.90 -14.66
C ASN A 19 25.95 2.26 -13.35
N SER A 20 26.04 3.01 -12.24
CA SER A 20 25.71 2.57 -10.88
C SER A 20 26.60 1.43 -10.34
N LEU A 21 27.75 1.16 -10.96
CA LEU A 21 28.72 0.12 -10.58
C LEU A 21 30.02 0.70 -10.00
N TYR A 22 29.96 1.88 -9.39
CA TYR A 22 31.14 2.51 -8.77
C TYR A 22 31.75 1.67 -7.64
N ASN A 23 30.89 1.03 -6.84
CA ASN A 23 31.24 0.05 -5.81
C ASN A 23 30.37 -1.20 -5.98
N THR A 24 30.56 -2.21 -5.11
CA THR A 24 29.75 -3.44 -5.13
C THR A 24 28.26 -3.12 -4.98
N PRO A 25 27.43 -3.36 -6.02
CA PRO A 25 26.01 -3.05 -5.96
C PRO A 25 25.25 -4.16 -5.20
N PRO A 26 24.01 -3.90 -4.75
CA PRO A 26 23.14 -4.92 -4.17
C PRO A 26 22.58 -5.84 -5.27
N THR A 27 23.41 -6.74 -5.79
CA THR A 27 23.11 -7.58 -6.97
C THR A 27 21.81 -8.35 -6.86
N PHE A 28 21.50 -8.93 -5.70
CA PHE A 28 20.25 -9.67 -5.49
C PHE A 28 19.01 -8.76 -5.56
N SER A 29 19.05 -7.57 -4.96
CA SER A 29 17.95 -6.61 -5.03
C SER A 29 17.72 -6.12 -6.47
N ILE A 30 18.80 -5.88 -7.22
CA ILE A 30 18.72 -5.51 -8.65
C ILE A 30 18.07 -6.63 -9.47
N TYR A 31 18.46 -7.88 -9.21
CA TYR A 31 17.86 -9.04 -9.87
C TYR A 31 16.35 -9.14 -9.57
N MET A 32 15.95 -9.01 -8.30
CA MET A 32 14.52 -9.05 -7.93
C MET A 32 13.72 -7.91 -8.57
N VAL A 33 14.26 -6.68 -8.63
CA VAL A 33 13.63 -5.56 -9.35
C VAL A 33 13.45 -5.91 -10.83
N SER A 34 14.46 -6.51 -11.47
CA SER A 34 14.36 -6.95 -12.87
C SER A 34 13.21 -7.94 -13.07
N LEU A 35 13.02 -8.91 -12.16
CA LEU A 35 11.91 -9.86 -12.24
C LEU A 35 10.54 -9.19 -12.04
N VAL A 36 10.43 -8.25 -11.08
CA VAL A 36 9.18 -7.51 -10.85
C VAL A 36 8.82 -6.62 -12.03
N LEU A 37 9.81 -6.01 -12.69
CA LEU A 37 9.58 -5.20 -13.90
C LEU A 37 9.11 -6.06 -15.08
N LYS A 38 9.69 -7.25 -15.28
CA LYS A 38 9.21 -8.22 -16.29
C LYS A 38 7.77 -8.66 -16.01
N TRP A 39 7.47 -9.00 -14.77
CA TRP A 39 6.09 -9.32 -14.36
C TRP A 39 5.14 -8.15 -14.66
N LEU A 40 5.55 -6.90 -14.40
CA LEU A 40 4.75 -5.71 -14.69
C LEU A 40 4.46 -5.57 -16.21
N GLU A 41 5.45 -5.83 -17.05
CA GLU A 41 5.28 -5.87 -18.52
C GLU A 41 4.29 -6.98 -18.92
N ASP A 42 4.42 -8.18 -18.34
CA ASP A 42 3.50 -9.31 -18.58
C ASP A 42 2.06 -9.02 -18.15
N GLN A 43 1.85 -8.13 -17.17
CA GLN A 43 0.51 -7.66 -16.77
C GLN A 43 -0.10 -6.62 -17.74
N GLY A 44 0.61 -6.20 -18.78
CA GLY A 44 0.20 -5.13 -19.69
C GLY A 44 0.73 -3.74 -19.31
N GLY A 45 1.78 -3.69 -18.48
CA GLY A 45 2.46 -2.45 -18.11
C GLY A 45 1.70 -1.56 -17.14
N VAL A 46 2.16 -0.30 -17.03
CA VAL A 46 1.67 0.66 -16.01
C VAL A 46 0.19 1.01 -16.19
N GLU A 47 -0.30 1.12 -17.43
CA GLU A 47 -1.71 1.45 -17.69
C GLU A 47 -2.66 0.33 -17.23
N ALA A 48 -2.33 -0.93 -17.52
CA ALA A 48 -3.12 -2.07 -17.08
C ALA A 48 -3.14 -2.18 -15.56
N ILE A 49 -1.98 -2.04 -14.93
CA ILE A 49 -1.85 -2.06 -13.46
C ILE A 49 -2.55 -0.87 -12.81
N HIS A 50 -2.57 0.31 -13.43
CA HIS A 50 -3.33 1.44 -12.93
C HIS A 50 -4.83 1.13 -12.89
N LYS A 51 -5.40 0.57 -13.96
CA LYS A 51 -6.82 0.14 -14.00
C LYS A 51 -7.12 -0.91 -12.92
N GLN A 52 -6.23 -1.88 -12.73
CA GLN A 52 -6.36 -2.87 -11.66
C GLN A 52 -6.32 -2.22 -10.27
N ASN A 53 -5.41 -1.27 -10.05
CA ASN A 53 -5.28 -0.55 -8.78
C ASN A 53 -6.51 0.32 -8.48
N GLN A 54 -7.13 0.93 -9.49
CA GLN A 54 -8.40 1.65 -9.34
C GLN A 54 -9.52 0.70 -8.89
N ALA A 55 -9.66 -0.45 -9.55
CA ALA A 55 -10.66 -1.45 -9.19
C ALA A 55 -10.45 -2.00 -7.77
N LYS A 56 -9.20 -2.33 -7.39
CA LYS A 56 -8.86 -2.79 -6.04
C LYS A 56 -9.19 -1.76 -4.97
N ALA A 57 -8.81 -0.50 -5.19
CA ALA A 57 -9.07 0.56 -4.24
C ALA A 57 -10.56 0.83 -4.06
N ALA A 58 -11.34 0.78 -5.15
CA ALA A 58 -12.80 0.95 -5.12
C ALA A 58 -13.46 -0.06 -4.18
N LEU A 59 -13.08 -1.34 -4.23
CA LEU A 59 -13.65 -2.38 -3.34
C LEU A 59 -13.62 -1.99 -1.85
N ILE A 60 -12.54 -1.36 -1.40
CA ILE A 60 -12.36 -1.00 0.01
C ILE A 60 -12.97 0.37 0.30
N TYR A 61 -12.80 1.34 -0.60
CA TYR A 61 -13.41 2.67 -0.43
C TYR A 61 -14.93 2.62 -0.47
N ASP A 62 -15.53 1.72 -1.24
CA ASP A 62 -16.98 1.52 -1.28
C ASP A 62 -17.50 1.03 0.07
N GLU A 63 -16.80 0.11 0.73
CA GLU A 63 -17.16 -0.32 2.10
C GLU A 63 -17.00 0.81 3.11
N ILE A 64 -16.01 1.69 2.94
CA ILE A 64 -15.85 2.88 3.79
C ILE A 64 -17.03 3.84 3.58
N ASP A 65 -17.33 4.19 2.33
CA ASP A 65 -18.32 5.21 1.98
C ASP A 65 -19.75 4.77 2.27
N HIS A 66 -20.07 3.49 2.13
CA HIS A 66 -21.41 2.95 2.43
C HIS A 66 -21.59 2.51 3.89
N SER A 67 -20.59 2.71 4.75
CA SER A 67 -20.61 2.28 6.16
C SER A 67 -21.49 3.14 7.08
N ASN A 68 -22.11 4.20 6.56
CA ASN A 68 -22.86 5.19 7.34
C ASN A 68 -22.03 5.74 8.54
N GLY A 69 -20.74 5.96 8.32
CA GLY A 69 -19.82 6.56 9.29
C GLY A 69 -19.17 5.59 10.28
N PHE A 70 -19.46 4.29 10.19
CA PHE A 70 -18.76 3.28 10.99
C PHE A 70 -17.27 3.25 10.63
N TYR A 71 -16.96 3.18 9.34
CA TYR A 71 -15.60 3.38 8.82
C TYR A 71 -15.46 4.82 8.34
N ARG A 72 -14.43 5.51 8.80
CA ARG A 72 -14.14 6.90 8.40
C ARG A 72 -12.79 6.99 7.73
N GLY A 73 -12.79 7.17 6.41
CA GLY A 73 -11.57 7.43 5.65
C GLY A 73 -10.88 8.71 6.13
N HIS A 74 -9.55 8.68 6.22
CA HIS A 74 -8.78 9.84 6.69
C HIS A 74 -8.63 10.92 5.61
N ALA A 75 -8.39 10.50 4.36
CA ALA A 75 -8.20 11.42 3.24
C ALA A 75 -9.53 11.93 2.66
N GLU A 76 -9.52 13.18 2.19
CA GLU A 76 -10.58 13.74 1.36
C GLU A 76 -10.75 12.92 0.06
N LYS A 77 -11.98 12.86 -0.47
CA LYS A 77 -12.35 11.88 -1.53
C LYS A 77 -11.52 12.00 -2.80
N ASP A 78 -11.21 13.22 -3.22
CA ASP A 78 -10.41 13.55 -4.41
C ASP A 78 -8.91 13.35 -4.22
N SER A 79 -8.45 13.22 -2.97
CA SER A 79 -7.06 13.02 -2.57
C SER A 79 -6.77 11.59 -2.10
N ARG A 80 -7.72 10.67 -2.30
CA ARG A 80 -7.62 9.27 -1.87
C ARG A 80 -6.51 8.54 -2.61
N SER A 81 -5.69 7.83 -1.84
CA SER A 81 -4.60 7.01 -2.38
C SER A 81 -5.12 5.70 -2.95
N LEU A 82 -4.68 5.35 -4.15
CA LEU A 82 -4.89 3.99 -4.70
C LEU A 82 -3.97 2.93 -4.09
N MET A 83 -3.05 3.33 -3.20
CA MET A 83 -2.02 2.46 -2.64
C MET A 83 -2.18 2.24 -1.15
N ASN A 84 -2.46 3.30 -0.38
CA ASN A 84 -2.52 3.24 1.08
C ASN A 84 -3.85 3.83 1.56
N ILE A 85 -4.80 2.94 1.84
CA ILE A 85 -6.14 3.33 2.28
C ILE A 85 -6.13 3.40 3.80
N THR A 86 -6.24 4.62 4.34
CA THR A 86 -6.25 4.88 5.79
C THR A 86 -7.64 5.22 6.28
N PHE A 87 -8.06 4.60 7.39
CA PHE A 87 -9.39 4.77 7.96
C PHE A 87 -9.41 4.53 9.48
N ARG A 88 -10.47 5.01 10.13
CA ARG A 88 -10.72 4.87 11.58
C ARG A 88 -12.05 4.19 11.83
N LEU A 89 -12.19 3.57 12.99
CA LEU A 89 -13.46 3.03 13.52
C LEU A 89 -14.03 3.95 14.61
N PRO A 90 -15.22 3.69 15.18
CA PRO A 90 -15.80 4.53 16.23
C PRO A 90 -14.93 4.65 17.50
N SER A 91 -14.11 3.64 17.81
CA SER A 91 -13.19 3.67 18.95
C SER A 91 -11.90 2.87 18.68
N ASP A 92 -10.85 3.15 19.45
CA ASP A 92 -9.58 2.45 19.35
C ASP A 92 -9.70 0.97 19.80
N GLU A 93 -10.64 0.63 20.68
CA GLU A 93 -10.94 -0.75 21.06
C GLU A 93 -11.45 -1.56 19.87
N LEU A 94 -12.35 -0.97 19.08
CA LEU A 94 -12.85 -1.59 17.85
C LEU A 94 -11.75 -1.70 16.79
N GLU A 95 -10.82 -0.75 16.70
CA GLU A 95 -9.66 -0.86 15.81
C GLU A 95 -8.75 -2.03 16.22
N GLN A 96 -8.51 -2.21 17.52
CA GLN A 96 -7.74 -3.35 18.03
C GLN A 96 -8.44 -4.68 17.79
N GLN A 97 -9.76 -4.73 17.99
CA GLN A 97 -10.58 -5.92 17.71
C GLN A 97 -10.55 -6.26 16.22
N PHE A 98 -10.74 -5.26 15.34
CA PHE A 98 -10.66 -5.40 13.89
C PHE A 98 -9.32 -6.01 13.46
N VAL A 99 -8.19 -5.49 13.97
CA VAL A 99 -6.86 -6.01 13.62
C VAL A 99 -6.70 -7.47 14.08
N ARG A 100 -7.17 -7.82 15.28
CA ARG A 100 -7.09 -9.19 15.79
C ARG A 100 -7.90 -10.15 14.92
N GLU A 101 -9.19 -9.88 14.73
CA GLU A 101 -10.08 -10.75 13.96
C GLU A 101 -9.66 -10.86 12.49
N ALA A 102 -9.19 -9.76 11.89
CA ALA A 102 -8.66 -9.78 10.54
C ALA A 102 -7.41 -10.67 10.45
N THR A 103 -6.51 -10.58 11.44
CA THR A 103 -5.30 -11.40 11.50
C THR A 103 -5.63 -12.88 11.63
N ASP A 104 -6.64 -13.24 12.42
CA ASP A 104 -7.11 -14.62 12.57
C ASP A 104 -7.67 -15.19 11.25
N GLN A 105 -8.14 -14.32 10.35
CA GLN A 105 -8.58 -14.66 8.99
C GLN A 105 -7.46 -14.54 7.93
N GLY A 106 -6.21 -14.31 8.36
CA GLY A 106 -5.05 -14.17 7.47
C GLY A 106 -4.91 -12.79 6.82
N LEU A 107 -5.73 -11.80 7.19
CA LEU A 107 -5.64 -10.42 6.72
C LEU A 107 -4.64 -9.63 7.57
N VAL A 108 -3.37 -9.73 7.22
CA VAL A 108 -2.25 -9.16 7.99
C VAL A 108 -1.88 -7.74 7.56
N GLY A 109 -1.27 -6.98 8.48
CA GLY A 109 -0.67 -5.67 8.18
C GLY A 109 -1.62 -4.47 8.19
N LEU A 110 -2.83 -4.64 8.74
CA LEU A 110 -3.88 -3.61 8.74
C LEU A 110 -3.73 -2.54 9.82
N LYS A 111 -2.84 -2.74 10.81
CA LYS A 111 -2.57 -1.75 11.85
C LYS A 111 -1.95 -0.49 11.23
N GLY A 112 -2.55 0.66 11.51
CA GLY A 112 -2.06 1.96 11.05
C GLY A 112 -0.67 2.29 11.58
N HIS A 113 -0.03 3.29 10.96
CA HIS A 113 1.31 3.69 11.36
C HIS A 113 1.32 4.26 12.79
N ARG A 114 2.36 3.93 13.56
CA ARG A 114 2.47 4.27 14.99
C ARG A 114 2.27 5.75 15.33
N SER A 115 2.58 6.66 14.40
CA SER A 115 2.47 8.10 14.63
C SER A 115 1.05 8.66 14.49
N VAL A 116 0.13 7.89 13.90
CA VAL A 116 -1.24 8.35 13.60
C VAL A 116 -2.32 7.40 14.14
N GLY A 117 -1.97 6.16 14.48
CA GLY A 117 -2.93 5.14 14.91
C GLY A 117 -3.85 4.70 13.76
N GLY A 118 -5.05 4.22 14.08
CA GLY A 118 -6.01 3.83 13.05
C GLY A 118 -5.68 2.53 12.34
N LEU A 119 -6.28 2.39 11.16
CA LEU A 119 -6.09 1.29 10.24
C LEU A 119 -5.51 1.76 8.91
N ARG A 120 -4.75 0.89 8.26
CA ARG A 120 -4.19 1.13 6.92
C ARG A 120 -4.17 -0.16 6.11
N ALA A 121 -4.87 -0.18 4.98
CA ALA A 121 -4.74 -1.21 3.96
C ALA A 121 -3.77 -0.75 2.87
N SER A 122 -2.59 -1.37 2.79
CA SER A 122 -1.60 -1.12 1.73
C SER A 122 -1.78 -2.12 0.60
N ILE A 123 -2.31 -1.64 -0.53
CA ILE A 123 -2.77 -2.45 -1.67
C ILE A 123 -1.93 -2.20 -2.94
N TYR A 124 -0.60 -2.28 -2.79
CA TYR A 124 0.35 -2.08 -3.90
C TYR A 124 0.10 -3.03 -5.08
N ASN A 125 0.84 -2.85 -6.18
CA ASN A 125 0.65 -3.62 -7.43
C ASN A 125 0.51 -5.12 -7.22
N ALA A 126 1.37 -5.73 -6.39
CA ALA A 126 1.38 -7.16 -6.12
C ALA A 126 0.25 -7.65 -5.18
N MET A 127 -0.51 -6.76 -4.54
CA MET A 127 -1.69 -7.16 -3.76
C MET A 127 -2.78 -7.63 -4.73
N PRO A 128 -3.21 -8.91 -4.68
CA PRO A 128 -4.21 -9.44 -5.58
C PRO A 128 -5.58 -8.81 -5.32
N ASN A 129 -6.42 -8.82 -6.35
CA ASN A 129 -7.80 -8.33 -6.27
C ASN A 129 -8.62 -9.14 -5.26
N GLU A 130 -8.34 -10.44 -5.17
CA GLU A 130 -8.95 -11.40 -4.25
C GLU A 130 -8.66 -11.02 -2.79
N GLY A 131 -7.47 -10.50 -2.49
CA GLY A 131 -7.14 -9.98 -1.16
C GLY A 131 -7.96 -8.74 -0.80
N CYS A 132 -8.17 -7.84 -1.77
CA CYS A 132 -9.01 -6.66 -1.56
C CYS A 132 -10.50 -7.04 -1.38
N LYS A 133 -10.99 -8.04 -2.13
CA LYS A 133 -12.34 -8.60 -1.96
C LYS A 133 -12.51 -9.26 -0.58
N ALA A 134 -11.52 -10.03 -0.14
CA ALA A 134 -11.55 -10.67 1.17
C ALA A 134 -11.61 -9.62 2.30
N LEU A 135 -10.80 -8.55 2.20
CA LEU A 135 -10.87 -7.44 3.14
C LEU A 135 -12.21 -6.72 3.12
N ALA A 136 -12.76 -6.42 1.94
CA ALA A 136 -14.07 -5.78 1.82
C ALA A 136 -15.20 -6.63 2.43
N ALA A 137 -15.20 -7.95 2.17
CA ALA A 137 -16.13 -8.88 2.78
C ALA A 137 -16.01 -8.91 4.31
N PHE A 138 -14.77 -8.99 4.82
CA PHE A 138 -14.50 -8.91 6.24
C PHE A 138 -15.00 -7.60 6.86
N MET A 139 -14.72 -6.45 6.24
CA MET A 139 -15.19 -5.13 6.70
C MET A 139 -16.72 -5.09 6.79
N LYS A 140 -17.41 -5.63 5.80
CA LYS A 140 -18.87 -5.69 5.78
C LYS A 140 -19.42 -6.52 6.94
N ASP A 141 -18.84 -7.68 7.21
CA ASP A 141 -19.30 -8.58 8.27
C ASP A 141 -18.93 -8.07 9.67
N PHE A 142 -17.71 -7.54 9.83
CA PHE A 142 -17.27 -6.91 11.06
C PHE A 142 -18.19 -5.75 11.47
N MET A 143 -18.57 -4.90 10.50
CA MET A 143 -19.51 -3.80 10.76
C MET A 143 -20.88 -4.33 11.21
N LYS A 144 -21.43 -5.36 10.57
CA LYS A 144 -22.74 -5.92 10.97
C LYS A 144 -22.75 -6.44 12.41
N GLN A 145 -21.64 -7.01 12.86
CA GLN A 145 -21.52 -7.63 14.19
C GLN A 145 -21.24 -6.61 15.31
N ASN A 146 -20.75 -5.41 14.97
CA ASN A 146 -20.27 -4.42 15.92
C ASN A 146 -20.99 -3.07 15.80
N ARG A 147 -22.18 -3.04 15.18
CA ARG A 147 -23.00 -1.84 14.99
C ARG A 147 -24.06 -1.67 16.08
#